data_AF-A0A7V4GE44-F1
#
_entry.id   AF-A0A7V4GE44-F1
#
_cell.length_a   1.000
_cell.length_b   1.000
_cell.length_c   1.000
_cell.angle_alpha   90.00
_cell.angle_beta   90.00
_cell.angle_gamma   90.00
#
_symmetry.space_group_name_H-M   'P 1'
#
loop_
_entity.id
_entity.type
_entity.pdbx_description
1 polymer ?
#
loop_
_entity_poly.entity_id
_entity_poly.type
_entity_poly.pdbx_seq_one_letter_code
_entity_poly.pdbx_strand_id
1 'polypeptide(L)'
;MLRLAAAGSFEVSVHTPAPWATSRRATYQVVRGGTTDRVTIDQTAIDGWQTLGRFSFPAGDSGVRIEDNTGEPYSSRLRLVFDAVRLTP
;
A
#
# COMPACT_ATOMS: atom_id res chain seq x y z
N MET A 1 7.41 -7.42 5.54
CA MET A 1 7.40 -8.55 4.60
C MET A 1 6.21 -9.43 4.91
N LEU A 2 5.66 -10.09 3.89
CA LEU A 2 4.55 -11.02 3.99
C LEU A 2 5.01 -12.38 3.46
N ARG A 3 4.57 -13.49 4.06
CA ARG A 3 4.88 -14.84 3.60
C ARG A 3 3.59 -15.59 3.29
N LEU A 4 3.44 -16.01 2.03
CA LEU A 4 2.24 -16.69 1.54
C LEU A 4 2.51 -18.20 1.43
N ALA A 5 1.61 -19.01 1.98
CA ALA A 5 1.74 -20.47 1.97
C ALA A 5 1.51 -21.07 0.57
N ALA A 6 0.67 -20.43 -0.25
CA ALA A 6 0.36 -20.84 -1.61
C ALA A 6 0.27 -19.62 -2.53
N ALA A 7 0.43 -19.86 -3.82
CA ALA A 7 0.17 -18.84 -4.83
C ALA A 7 -1.33 -18.53 -4.90
N GLY A 8 -1.69 -17.28 -5.23
CA GLY A 8 -3.08 -16.86 -5.33
C GLY A 8 -3.24 -15.44 -5.87
N SER A 9 -4.44 -15.13 -6.35
CA SER A 9 -4.84 -13.75 -6.65
C SER A 9 -5.47 -13.16 -5.39
N PHE A 10 -5.05 -11.96 -5.02
CA PHE A 10 -5.57 -11.28 -3.84
C PHE A 10 -5.86 -9.82 -4.16
N GLU A 11 -7.00 -9.32 -3.71
CA GLU A 11 -7.18 -7.89 -3.50
C GLU A 11 -6.31 -7.45 -2.31
N VAL A 12 -5.47 -6.45 -2.55
CA VAL A 12 -4.58 -5.87 -1.55
C VAL A 12 -5.20 -4.54 -1.10
N SER A 13 -5.50 -4.44 0.19
CA SER A 13 -5.98 -3.20 0.81
C SER A 13 -5.04 -2.72 1.90
N VAL A 14 -5.00 -1.41 2.11
CA VAL A 14 -4.24 -0.72 3.17
C VAL A 14 -5.19 0.07 4.05
N HIS A 15 -4.88 0.16 5.34
CA HIS A 15 -5.66 0.99 6.27
C HIS A 15 -5.08 2.41 6.31
N THR A 16 -5.88 3.40 5.92
CA THR A 16 -5.54 4.84 5.90
C THR A 16 -6.41 5.60 6.92
N PRO A 17 -6.08 5.53 8.22
CA PRO A 17 -6.89 6.18 9.24
C PRO A 17 -6.71 7.70 9.21
N ALA A 18 -7.83 8.41 9.20
CA ALA A 18 -7.86 9.82 9.57
C ALA A 18 -7.57 9.96 11.08
N PRO A 19 -6.90 11.05 11.54
CA PRO A 19 -6.43 12.22 10.80
C PRO A 19 -4.98 12.13 10.30
N TRP A 20 -4.32 10.98 10.44
CA TRP A 20 -2.87 10.86 10.23
C TRP A 20 -2.49 10.70 8.76
N ALA A 21 -3.34 10.09 7.94
CA ALA A 21 -3.06 9.83 6.54
C ALA A 21 -3.39 11.07 5.68
N THR A 22 -2.40 11.93 5.45
CA THR A 22 -2.62 13.29 4.90
C THR A 22 -1.97 13.54 3.54
N SER A 23 -1.16 12.59 3.04
CA SER A 23 -0.61 12.65 1.68
C SER A 23 -1.68 12.31 0.64
N ARG A 24 -1.73 13.09 -0.44
CA ARG A 24 -2.58 12.80 -1.62
C ARG A 24 -1.84 12.05 -2.72
N ARG A 25 -0.56 11.75 -2.51
CA ARG A 25 0.35 11.16 -3.50
C ARG A 25 1.20 10.03 -2.92
N ALA A 26 0.64 9.30 -1.96
CA ALA A 26 1.32 8.19 -1.31
C ALA A 26 1.54 7.04 -2.30
N THR A 27 2.80 6.72 -2.59
CA THR A 27 3.15 5.66 -3.55
C THR A 27 3.52 4.39 -2.81
N TYR A 28 2.64 3.39 -2.91
CA TYR A 28 2.85 2.05 -2.42
C TYR A 28 3.54 1.21 -3.47
N GLN A 29 4.32 0.23 -3.02
CA GLN A 29 4.88 -0.79 -3.88
C GLN A 29 4.50 -2.18 -3.42
N VAL A 30 3.92 -2.93 -4.33
CA VAL A 30 3.50 -4.31 -4.13
C VAL A 30 4.57 -5.22 -4.73
N VAL A 31 5.37 -5.85 -3.87
CA VAL A 31 6.48 -6.72 -4.22
C VAL A 31 5.99 -8.17 -4.26
N ARG A 32 6.14 -8.83 -5.42
CA ARG A 32 5.61 -10.17 -5.73
C ARG A 32 6.64 -10.98 -6.52
N GLY A 33 7.32 -11.94 -5.92
CA GLY A 33 8.19 -12.89 -6.64
C GLY A 33 9.22 -12.27 -7.59
N GLY A 34 9.86 -11.16 -7.20
CA GLY A 34 10.81 -10.42 -8.04
C GLY A 34 10.19 -9.33 -8.91
N THR A 35 8.86 -9.25 -9.02
CA THR A 35 8.15 -8.13 -9.64
C THR A 35 7.77 -7.09 -8.59
N THR A 36 7.74 -5.82 -8.96
CA THR A 36 7.26 -4.73 -8.10
C THR A 36 6.34 -3.80 -8.87
N ASP A 37 5.08 -3.72 -8.46
CA ASP A 37 4.11 -2.76 -8.98
C ASP A 37 4.09 -1.51 -8.10
N ARG A 38 3.90 -0.33 -8.70
CA ARG A 38 3.72 0.93 -7.97
C ARG A 38 2.28 1.40 -8.09
N VAL A 39 1.68 1.77 -6.96
CA VAL A 39 0.32 2.28 -6.88
C VAL A 39 0.33 3.57 -6.07
N THR A 40 -0.06 4.68 -6.69
CA THR A 40 -0.21 5.96 -6.00
C THR A 40 -1.67 6.15 -5.63
N ILE A 41 -1.95 6.43 -4.35
CA ILE A 41 -3.30 6.73 -3.86
C ILE A 41 -3.33 8.08 -3.13
N ASP A 42 -4.53 8.64 -3.02
CA ASP A 42 -4.82 9.71 -2.08
C ASP A 42 -5.22 9.09 -0.73
N GLN A 43 -4.35 9.22 0.28
CA GLN A 43 -4.65 8.68 1.61
C GLN A 43 -5.76 9.44 2.34
N THR A 44 -6.14 10.63 1.86
CA THR A 44 -7.24 11.43 2.42
C THR A 44 -8.60 11.04 1.85
N ALA A 45 -8.64 10.24 0.80
CA ALA A 45 -9.87 9.89 0.10
C ALA A 45 -10.79 8.95 0.91
N ILE A 46 -10.21 8.10 1.77
CA ILE A 46 -10.95 7.10 2.55
C ILE A 46 -10.36 7.03 3.96
N ASP A 47 -11.23 7.19 4.98
CA ASP A 47 -10.92 6.85 6.37
C ASP A 47 -11.20 5.36 6.60
N GLY A 48 -10.15 4.54 6.59
CA GLY A 48 -10.27 3.09 6.75
C GLY A 48 -9.58 2.30 5.64
N TRP A 49 -10.21 1.20 5.18
CA TRP A 49 -9.63 0.30 4.19
C TRP A 49 -9.76 0.84 2.76
N GLN A 50 -8.63 1.08 2.11
CA GLN A 50 -8.54 1.51 0.71
C GLN A 50 -7.80 0.45 -0.12
N THR A 51 -8.31 0.12 -1.31
CA THR A 51 -7.72 -0.88 -2.20
C THR A 51 -6.54 -0.32 -2.98
N LEU A 52 -5.46 -1.09 -3.09
CA LEU A 52 -4.36 -0.86 -4.02
C LEU A 52 -4.60 -1.58 -5.36
N GLY A 53 -5.59 -2.48 -5.42
CA GLY A 53 -5.90 -3.31 -6.56
C GLY A 53 -5.76 -4.80 -6.29
N ARG A 54 -5.94 -5.60 -7.34
CA ARG A 54 -5.85 -7.06 -7.31
C ARG A 54 -4.57 -7.53 -8.00
N PHE A 55 -3.85 -8.44 -7.35
CA PHE A 55 -2.54 -8.90 -7.80
C PHE A 55 -2.38 -10.42 -7.64
N SER A 56 -1.66 -11.04 -8.57
CA SER A 56 -1.25 -12.44 -8.46
C SER A 56 0.04 -12.56 -7.67
N PHE A 57 0.02 -13.29 -6.57
CA PHE A 57 1.19 -13.56 -5.75
C PHE A 57 1.67 -15.01 -5.94
N PRO A 58 2.98 -15.25 -6.00
CA PRO A 58 3.53 -16.60 -5.84
C PRO A 58 3.47 -17.02 -4.35
N ALA A 59 3.67 -18.32 -4.10
CA ALA A 59 4.00 -18.77 -2.75
C ALA A 59 5.36 -18.22 -2.32
N GLY A 60 5.54 -18.04 -1.02
CA GLY A 60 6.77 -17.53 -0.42
C GLY A 60 6.71 -16.04 -0.12
N ASP A 61 7.85 -15.36 -0.30
CA ASP A 61 8.06 -14.01 0.19
C ASP A 61 7.49 -12.95 -0.75
N SER A 62 6.82 -11.96 -0.16
CA SER A 62 6.21 -10.82 -0.83
C SER A 62 6.15 -9.63 0.13
N GLY A 63 5.68 -8.48 -0.33
CA GLY A 63 5.57 -7.33 0.56
C GLY A 63 4.78 -6.17 0.00
N VAL A 64 4.34 -5.31 0.90
CA VAL A 64 3.86 -3.97 0.58
C VAL A 64 4.77 -3.00 1.31
N ARG A 65 5.28 -2.00 0.59
CA ARG A 65 6.08 -0.89 1.15
C ARG A 65 5.51 0.44 0.68
N ILE A 66 5.85 1.51 1.36
CA ILE A 66 5.48 2.88 0.97
C ILE A 66 6.76 3.72 0.82
N GLU A 67 6.79 4.62 -0.16
CA GLU A 67 7.87 5.60 -0.32
C GLU A 67 7.45 6.95 0.26
N ASP A 68 8.41 7.67 0.85
CA ASP A 68 8.19 8.98 1.46
C ASP A 68 8.38 10.15 0.48
N ASN A 69 9.02 9.90 -0.67
CA ASN A 69 9.17 10.88 -1.73
C ASN A 69 7.90 11.01 -2.59
N THR A 70 6.86 11.63 -2.04
CA THR A 70 5.54 11.79 -2.70
C THR A 70 5.51 12.88 -3.78
N GLY A 71 6.57 13.71 -3.85
CA GLY A 71 6.62 14.92 -4.67
C GLY A 71 5.76 16.08 -4.12
N GLU A 72 5.16 15.93 -2.95
CA GLU A 72 4.41 17.01 -2.29
C GLU A 72 5.37 17.96 -1.55
N PRO A 73 5.02 19.26 -1.40
CA PRO A 73 5.91 20.23 -0.75
C PRO A 73 6.26 19.82 0.69
N TYR A 74 7.56 19.81 1.00
CA TYR A 74 8.04 19.52 2.36
C TYR A 74 7.46 20.49 3.41
N SER A 75 7.22 21.75 3.03
CA SER A 75 6.61 22.77 3.88
C SER A 75 5.20 22.43 4.36
N SER A 76 4.47 21.59 3.63
CA SER A 76 3.12 21.13 4.00
C SER A 76 3.13 20.15 5.17
N ARG A 77 4.29 19.59 5.53
CA ARG A 77 4.48 18.63 6.64
C ARG A 77 3.45 17.49 6.61
N LEU A 78 3.16 17.00 5.41
CA LEU A 78 2.21 15.91 5.22
C LEU A 78 2.76 14.64 5.88
N ARG A 79 1.84 13.89 6.46
CA ARG A 79 2.06 12.61 7.12
C ARG A 79 1.60 11.49 6.20
N LEU A 80 2.48 10.52 6.02
CA LEU A 80 2.17 9.22 5.45
C LEU A 80 1.82 8.24 6.57
N VAL A 81 0.82 7.40 6.34
CA VAL A 81 0.48 6.31 7.26
C VAL A 81 0.70 4.97 6.59
N PHE A 82 1.22 4.02 7.35
CA PHE A 82 1.30 2.61 7.00
C PHE A 82 0.94 1.80 8.26
N ASP A 83 -0.35 1.53 8.43
CA ASP A 83 -0.89 0.91 9.64
C ASP A 83 -1.03 -0.61 9.47
N ALA A 84 -1.94 -1.03 8.57
CA ALA A 84 -2.20 -2.44 8.31
C ALA A 84 -2.41 -2.73 6.81
N VAL A 85 -2.13 -3.98 6.43
CA VAL A 85 -2.37 -4.52 5.09
C VAL A 85 -3.31 -5.71 5.21
N ARG A 86 -4.30 -5.79 4.31
CA ARG A 86 -5.24 -6.91 4.21
C ARG A 86 -5.17 -7.52 2.81
N LEU A 87 -5.12 -8.86 2.76
CA LEU A 87 -5.20 -9.62 1.53
C LEU A 87 -6.51 -10.42 1.54
N THR A 88 -7.34 -10.19 0.52
CA THR A 88 -8.62 -10.90 0.35
C THR A 88 -8.54 -11.70 -0.96
N PRO A 89 -8.80 -13.03 -0.96
CA PRO A 89 -8.84 -13.83 -2.18
C PRO A 89 -9.83 -13.28 -3.24
#